data_AF-A0A963X9R5-F1
#
_entry.id   AF-A0A963X9R5-F1
#
_cell.length_a   1.000
_cell.length_b   1.000
_cell.length_c   1.000
_cell.angle_alpha   90.00
_cell.angle_beta   90.00
_cell.angle_gamma   90.00
#
_symmetry.space_group_name_H-M   'P 1'
#
loop_
_entity.id
_entity.type
_entity.pdbx_description
1 polymer ?
#
loop_
_entity_poly.entity_id
_entity_poly.type
_entity_poly.pdbx_seq_one_letter_code
_entity_poly.pdbx_strand_id
1 'polypeptide(L)'
;DLILPDTTYLERHDCISLLDRPICEADHAADAIRWPVVEPDRDVRGFQSVLVDLAGRLGLPAFVTDDGRPKYRDYADYMVNHQRRPGVGPLFGFRGHGKDVGRGAPNPNQINAYIANGGFFAAEVPDEAKFFKPWNRAYQDWAVGMGFYDTP
;
A
#
# COMPACT_ATOMS: atom_id res chain seq x y z
N ASP A 1 9.46 15.44 28.21
CA ASP A 1 9.69 14.97 26.83
C ASP A 1 9.14 13.58 26.63
N LEU A 2 8.67 13.27 25.42
CA LEU A 2 8.19 11.94 25.03
C LEU A 2 9.17 11.34 24.02
N ILE A 3 9.61 10.10 24.26
CA ILE A 3 10.49 9.36 23.35
C ILE A 3 9.73 8.11 22.90
N LEU A 4 9.70 7.85 21.60
CA LEU A 4 9.07 6.68 20.97
C LEU A 4 10.14 5.92 20.17
N PRO A 5 10.79 4.89 20.77
CA PRO A 5 11.85 4.13 20.12
C PRO A 5 11.34 3.31 18.92
N ASP A 6 11.95 3.51 17.75
CA ASP A 6 11.61 2.84 16.50
C ASP A 6 12.44 1.58 16.25
N THR A 7 11.91 0.70 15.42
CA THR A 7 12.62 -0.45 14.85
C THR A 7 13.39 -0.08 13.58
N THR A 8 14.26 -0.97 13.11
CA THR A 8 14.78 -0.92 11.74
C THR A 8 13.72 -1.39 10.74
N TYR A 9 14.02 -1.28 9.44
CA TYR A 9 13.13 -1.75 8.38
C TYR A 9 13.05 -3.28 8.25
N LEU A 10 13.96 -4.04 8.88
CA LEU A 10 13.95 -5.51 8.87
C LEU A 10 12.99 -6.11 9.90
N GLU A 11 12.46 -5.28 10.79
CA GLU A 11 11.71 -5.68 11.99
C GLU A 11 10.25 -5.19 11.95
N ARG A 12 9.81 -4.61 10.83
CA ARG A 12 8.47 -4.04 10.70
C ARG A 12 7.86 -4.25 9.33
N HIS A 13 6.54 -4.08 9.28
CA HIS A 13 5.83 -3.91 8.03
C HIS A 13 6.03 -2.48 7.52
N ASP A 14 6.25 -2.35 6.22
CA ASP A 14 6.34 -1.09 5.50
C ASP A 14 5.91 -1.31 4.04
N CYS A 15 5.66 -0.27 3.26
CA CYS A 15 5.45 -0.40 1.82
C CYS A 15 6.06 0.74 1.01
N ILE A 16 6.60 0.39 -0.15
CA ILE A 16 7.00 1.32 -1.19
C ILE A 16 5.77 1.49 -2.08
N SER A 17 4.90 2.41 -1.68
CA SER A 17 3.57 2.59 -2.25
C SER A 17 3.56 3.46 -3.50
N LEU A 18 2.67 3.15 -4.45
CA LEU A 18 2.34 4.05 -5.56
C LEU A 18 1.75 5.39 -5.10
N LEU A 19 1.26 5.49 -3.86
CA LEU A 19 0.66 6.71 -3.30
C LEU A 19 1.69 7.73 -2.79
N ASP A 20 2.96 7.34 -2.64
CA ASP A 20 4.03 8.20 -2.14
C ASP A 20 5.18 8.30 -3.16
N ARG A 21 5.97 7.22 -3.28
CA ARG A 21 7.09 7.13 -4.22
C ARG A 21 7.16 5.73 -4.81
N PRO A 22 6.60 5.52 -6.01
CA PRO A 22 6.62 4.22 -6.66
C PRO A 22 8.05 3.81 -7.04
N ILE A 23 8.24 2.50 -7.27
CA ILE A 23 9.42 2.02 -7.98
C ILE A 23 9.31 2.55 -9.42
N CYS A 24 10.31 3.31 -9.87
CA CYS A 24 10.23 4.07 -11.12
C CYS A 24 10.95 3.33 -12.27
N GLU A 25 10.17 2.83 -13.21
CA GLU A 25 10.66 2.36 -14.51
C GLU A 25 9.72 2.85 -15.62
N ALA A 26 10.23 3.02 -16.84
CA ALA A 26 9.45 3.63 -17.92
C ALA A 26 8.35 2.70 -18.47
N ASP A 27 8.52 1.39 -18.31
CA ASP A 27 7.74 0.33 -18.94
C ASP A 27 6.84 -0.44 -17.97
N HIS A 28 6.86 -0.14 -16.67
CA HIS A 28 5.97 -0.76 -15.69
C HIS A 28 5.66 0.14 -14.49
N ALA A 29 4.55 -0.18 -13.82
CA ALA A 29 4.27 0.30 -12.47
C ALA A 29 4.67 -0.78 -11.47
N ALA A 30 5.32 -0.40 -10.36
CA ALA A 30 5.68 -1.34 -9.31
C ALA A 30 5.59 -0.74 -7.91
N ASP A 31 5.27 -1.62 -6.98
CA ASP A 31 5.24 -1.39 -5.54
C ASP A 31 5.82 -2.60 -4.82
N ALA A 32 6.15 -2.41 -3.55
CA ALA A 32 6.73 -3.47 -2.74
C ALA A 32 6.33 -3.34 -1.28
N ILE A 33 6.45 -4.44 -0.58
CA ILE A 33 6.35 -4.47 0.88
C ILE A 33 7.73 -4.68 1.48
N ARG A 34 7.88 -4.21 2.71
CA ARG A 34 8.81 -4.79 3.66
C ARG A 34 7.99 -5.48 4.73
N TRP A 35 8.46 -6.62 5.17
CA TRP A 35 7.83 -7.38 6.26
C TRP A 35 8.93 -7.78 7.24
N PRO A 36 8.57 -8.01 8.52
CA PRO A 36 9.55 -8.40 9.52
C PRO A 36 10.19 -9.75 9.15
N VAL A 37 11.51 -9.75 9.12
CA VAL A 37 12.36 -10.95 8.94
C VAL A 37 13.25 -11.22 10.15
N VAL A 38 13.29 -10.27 11.10
CA VAL A 38 13.96 -10.39 12.40
C VAL A 38 13.03 -9.83 13.47
N GLU A 39 12.96 -10.52 14.61
CA GLU A 39 12.24 -10.04 15.78
C GLU A 39 13.07 -9.03 16.58
N PRO A 40 12.48 -7.94 17.08
CA PRO A 40 13.18 -7.03 17.98
C PRO A 40 13.64 -7.71 19.29
N ASP A 41 14.90 -7.48 19.70
CA ASP A 41 15.43 -7.86 21.02
C ASP A 41 15.42 -6.72 22.06
N ARG A 42 14.73 -5.62 21.73
CA ARG A 42 14.66 -4.37 22.52
C ARG A 42 13.21 -3.93 22.70
N ASP A 43 12.98 -3.01 23.65
CA ASP A 43 11.68 -2.34 23.82
C ASP A 43 11.49 -1.24 22.76
N VAL A 44 11.19 -1.68 21.53
CA VAL A 44 10.96 -0.84 20.35
C VAL A 44 9.68 -1.26 19.64
N ARG A 45 9.05 -0.34 18.93
CA ARG A 45 7.86 -0.62 18.09
C ARG A 45 8.03 0.05 16.74
N GLY A 46 7.60 -0.63 15.68
CA GLY A 46 7.66 -0.05 14.33
C GLY A 46 6.90 1.27 14.27
N PHE A 47 7.59 2.34 13.88
CA PHE A 47 7.10 3.72 13.95
C PHE A 47 5.75 3.93 13.29
N GLN A 48 5.52 3.33 12.11
CA GLN A 48 4.25 3.44 11.42
C GLN A 48 3.09 2.81 12.21
N SER A 49 3.31 1.65 12.85
CA SER A 49 2.30 1.04 13.74
C SER A 49 2.04 1.89 14.98
N VAL A 50 3.08 2.56 15.51
CA VAL A 50 2.93 3.53 16.61
C VAL A 50 2.10 4.74 16.17
N LEU A 51 2.32 5.26 14.96
CA LEU A 51 1.51 6.36 14.41
C LEU A 51 0.04 5.97 14.22
N VAL A 52 -0.23 4.76 13.72
CA VAL A 52 -1.59 4.22 13.58
C VAL A 52 -2.28 4.11 14.94
N ASP A 53 -1.61 3.53 15.94
CA ASP A 53 -2.11 3.38 17.31
C ASP A 53 -2.38 4.76 17.94
N LEU A 54 -1.44 5.70 17.82
CA LEU A 54 -1.60 7.06 18.34
C LEU A 54 -2.77 7.79 17.67
N ALA A 55 -2.90 7.69 16.35
CA ALA A 55 -4.01 8.30 15.62
C ALA A 55 -5.38 7.76 16.05
N GLY A 56 -5.48 6.44 16.30
CA GLY A 56 -6.67 5.82 16.87
C GLY A 56 -6.99 6.34 18.27
N ARG A 57 -5.99 6.42 19.15
CA ARG A 57 -6.15 6.94 20.53
C ARG A 57 -6.54 8.41 20.59
N LEU A 58 -6.05 9.21 19.65
CA LEU A 58 -6.38 10.63 19.53
C LEU A 58 -7.75 10.88 18.87
N GLY A 59 -8.44 9.84 18.39
CA GLY A 59 -9.74 9.99 17.76
C GLY A 59 -9.66 10.69 16.39
N LEU A 60 -8.55 10.55 15.67
CA LEU A 60 -8.42 11.21 14.36
C LEU A 60 -9.46 10.63 13.39
N PRO A 61 -10.25 11.46 12.67
CA PRO A 61 -11.43 10.99 11.91
C PRO A 61 -11.17 9.85 10.91
N ALA A 62 -9.97 9.78 10.32
CA ALA A 62 -9.62 8.72 9.36
C ALA A 62 -9.13 7.40 10.01
N PHE A 63 -8.91 7.40 11.33
CA PHE A 63 -8.33 6.31 12.11
C PHE A 63 -9.28 5.76 13.17
N VAL A 64 -10.52 6.24 13.21
CA VAL A 64 -11.58 5.68 14.04
C VAL A 64 -12.80 5.30 13.22
N THR A 65 -13.59 4.37 13.74
CA THR A 65 -14.93 4.04 13.26
C THR A 65 -15.94 5.07 13.76
N ASP A 66 -17.18 5.03 13.26
CA ASP A 66 -18.25 5.97 13.65
C ASP A 66 -18.59 5.91 15.16
N ASP A 67 -18.31 4.78 15.81
CA ASP A 67 -18.45 4.58 17.26
C ASP A 67 -17.16 4.90 18.06
N GLY A 68 -16.15 5.49 17.41
CA GLY A 68 -14.93 5.99 18.05
C GLY A 68 -13.85 4.94 18.35
N ARG A 69 -14.03 3.68 17.93
CA ARG A 69 -13.01 2.65 18.12
C ARG A 69 -11.88 2.81 17.09
N PRO A 70 -10.63 2.42 17.41
CA PRO A 70 -9.55 2.40 16.43
C PRO A 70 -9.92 1.58 15.19
N LYS A 71 -9.73 2.17 14.00
CA LYS A 71 -10.09 1.58 12.71
C LYS A 71 -9.08 0.54 12.23
N TYR A 72 -7.81 0.70 12.58
CA TYR A 72 -6.73 -0.20 12.20
C TYR A 72 -6.00 -0.67 13.45
N ARG A 73 -5.63 -1.95 13.49
CA ARG A 73 -4.88 -2.55 14.60
C ARG A 73 -3.42 -2.12 14.61
N ASP A 74 -2.79 -2.09 13.45
CA ASP A 74 -1.36 -1.83 13.23
C ASP A 74 -1.13 -1.35 11.78
N TYR A 75 0.12 -1.15 11.39
CA TYR A 75 0.41 -0.70 10.02
C TYR A 75 0.19 -1.78 8.96
N ALA A 76 0.34 -3.07 9.27
CA ALA A 76 0.06 -4.14 8.32
C ALA A 76 -1.45 -4.18 7.97
N ASP A 77 -2.29 -4.00 8.99
CA ASP A 77 -3.74 -3.86 8.84
C ASP A 77 -4.09 -2.60 8.02
N TYR A 78 -3.42 -1.48 8.29
CA TYR A 78 -3.55 -0.26 7.49
C TYR A 78 -3.17 -0.49 6.01
N MET A 79 -2.05 -1.16 5.73
CA MET A 79 -1.60 -1.45 4.36
C MET A 79 -2.66 -2.20 3.53
N VAL A 80 -3.36 -3.14 4.16
CA VAL A 80 -4.40 -3.95 3.51
C VAL A 80 -5.71 -3.18 3.37
N ASN A 81 -6.17 -2.56 4.46
CA ASN A 81 -7.54 -2.06 4.56
C ASN A 81 -7.71 -0.58 4.23
N HIS A 82 -6.65 0.22 4.34
CA HIS A 82 -6.73 1.63 3.98
C HIS A 82 -7.01 1.80 2.50
N GLN A 83 -7.94 2.70 2.20
CA GLN A 83 -8.23 3.15 0.85
C GLN A 83 -8.13 4.67 0.80
N ARG A 84 -7.24 5.18 -0.06
CA ARG A 84 -7.11 6.62 -0.33
C ARG A 84 -8.34 7.14 -1.08
N ARG A 85 -8.90 6.29 -1.94
CA ARG A 85 -10.18 6.45 -2.64
C ARG A 85 -10.78 5.06 -2.85
N PRO A 86 -12.09 4.93 -3.16
CA PRO A 86 -12.73 3.63 -3.35
C PRO A 86 -11.93 2.73 -4.32
N GLY A 87 -11.53 1.57 -3.81
CA GLY A 87 -10.78 0.55 -4.54
C GLY A 87 -9.27 0.78 -4.65
N VAL A 88 -8.71 1.90 -4.18
CA VAL A 88 -7.27 2.21 -4.30
C VAL A 88 -6.65 2.36 -2.92
N GLY A 89 -5.73 1.46 -2.59
CA GLY A 89 -4.98 1.45 -1.33
C GLY A 89 -3.48 1.66 -1.54
N PRO A 90 -2.67 1.50 -0.47
CA PRO A 90 -1.21 1.62 -0.54
C PRO A 90 -0.56 0.60 -1.49
N LEU A 91 -1.10 -0.62 -1.53
CA LEU A 91 -0.65 -1.70 -2.41
C LEU A 91 -1.65 -1.94 -3.54
N PHE A 92 -1.18 -2.03 -4.78
CA PHE A 92 -2.04 -2.13 -5.97
C PHE A 92 -2.14 -3.53 -6.57
N GLY A 93 -1.19 -4.42 -6.28
CA GLY A 93 -1.21 -5.81 -6.70
C GLY A 93 -2.10 -6.68 -5.81
N PHE A 94 -2.56 -7.81 -6.34
CA PHE A 94 -3.31 -8.83 -5.60
C PHE A 94 -4.54 -8.30 -4.83
N ARG A 95 -5.25 -7.31 -5.38
CA ARG A 95 -6.48 -6.77 -4.78
C ARG A 95 -7.68 -7.69 -5.02
N GLY A 96 -8.80 -7.38 -4.38
CA GLY A 96 -10.03 -8.16 -4.47
C GLY A 96 -9.83 -9.60 -4.00
N HIS A 97 -10.14 -10.56 -4.85
CA HIS A 97 -9.89 -11.99 -4.57
C HIS A 97 -8.46 -12.45 -4.93
N GLY A 98 -7.48 -11.53 -4.89
CA GLY A 98 -6.08 -11.81 -5.19
C GLY A 98 -5.72 -11.74 -6.68
N LYS A 99 -6.62 -11.25 -7.53
CA LYS A 99 -6.42 -11.17 -8.99
C LYS A 99 -6.48 -9.76 -9.55
N ASP A 100 -7.05 -8.82 -8.79
CA ASP A 100 -7.23 -7.46 -9.27
C ASP A 100 -5.93 -6.67 -9.13
N VAL A 101 -5.72 -5.72 -10.05
CA VAL A 101 -4.53 -4.88 -10.12
C VAL A 101 -4.96 -3.43 -10.25
N GLY A 102 -4.32 -2.52 -9.50
CA GLY A 102 -4.64 -1.10 -9.50
C GLY A 102 -5.84 -0.79 -8.61
N ARG A 103 -7.02 -1.16 -9.08
CA ARG A 103 -8.30 -0.98 -8.39
C ARG A 103 -8.88 -2.32 -7.95
N GLY A 104 -9.37 -2.38 -6.71
CA GLY A 104 -10.05 -3.55 -6.17
C GLY A 104 -10.36 -3.42 -4.69
N ALA A 105 -11.25 -4.27 -4.17
CA ALA A 105 -11.53 -4.34 -2.74
C ALA A 105 -10.27 -4.72 -1.93
N PRO A 106 -10.19 -4.40 -0.63
CA PRO A 106 -9.13 -4.89 0.25
C PRO A 106 -9.07 -6.41 0.24
N ASN A 107 -7.87 -6.98 0.17
CA ASN A 107 -7.66 -8.41 0.22
C ASN A 107 -6.96 -8.79 1.53
N PRO A 108 -7.61 -9.52 2.45
CA PRO A 108 -6.99 -9.96 3.70
C PRO A 108 -5.69 -10.76 3.53
N ASN A 109 -5.51 -11.40 2.37
CA ASN A 109 -4.31 -12.17 2.04
C ASN A 109 -3.28 -11.38 1.20
N GLN A 110 -3.47 -10.07 1.00
CA GLN A 110 -2.63 -9.27 0.10
C GLN A 110 -1.15 -9.36 0.50
N ILE A 111 -0.82 -9.13 1.78
CA ILE A 111 0.57 -9.19 2.26
C ILE A 111 1.17 -10.58 2.00
N ASN A 112 0.44 -11.67 2.28
CA ASN A 112 0.93 -13.02 2.02
C ASN A 112 1.17 -13.28 0.53
N ALA A 113 0.31 -12.75 -0.35
CA ALA A 113 0.50 -12.84 -1.79
C ALA A 113 1.77 -12.10 -2.26
N TYR A 114 2.03 -10.91 -1.69
CA TYR A 114 3.29 -10.20 -1.93
C TYR A 114 4.50 -10.99 -1.44
N ILE A 115 4.47 -11.55 -0.22
CA ILE A 115 5.57 -12.39 0.30
C ILE A 115 5.83 -13.57 -0.63
N ALA A 116 4.78 -14.27 -1.07
CA ALA A 116 4.89 -15.37 -2.02
C ALA A 116 5.45 -14.92 -3.40
N ASN A 117 5.21 -13.66 -3.78
CA ASN A 117 5.73 -13.06 -5.01
C ASN A 117 7.10 -12.36 -4.83
N GLY A 118 7.84 -12.68 -3.75
CA GLY A 118 9.18 -12.12 -3.52
C GLY A 118 9.20 -10.70 -2.97
N GLY A 119 8.08 -10.20 -2.46
CA GLY A 119 7.98 -8.92 -1.76
C GLY A 119 7.62 -7.72 -2.64
N PHE A 120 7.40 -7.91 -3.93
CA PHE A 120 7.05 -6.84 -4.86
C PHE A 120 5.94 -7.26 -5.82
N PHE A 121 5.34 -6.30 -6.50
CA PHE A 121 4.45 -6.53 -7.62
C PHE A 121 4.78 -5.54 -8.72
N ALA A 122 4.74 -6.01 -9.96
CA ALA A 122 4.96 -5.18 -11.15
C ALA A 122 3.86 -5.45 -12.16
N ALA A 123 3.36 -4.39 -12.79
CA ALA A 123 2.45 -4.48 -13.92
C ALA A 123 3.04 -3.72 -15.10
N GLU A 124 3.26 -4.45 -16.19
CA GLU A 124 3.80 -3.90 -17.43
C GLU A 124 2.80 -2.94 -18.09
N VAL A 125 3.35 -1.90 -18.71
CA VAL A 125 2.63 -1.06 -19.66
C VAL A 125 2.44 -1.88 -20.95
N PRO A 126 1.21 -2.04 -21.47
CA PRO A 126 0.94 -2.76 -22.71
C PRO A 126 1.81 -2.26 -23.87
N ASP A 127 2.16 -3.13 -24.80
CA ASP A 127 3.06 -2.80 -25.92
C ASP A 127 2.55 -1.58 -26.72
N GLU A 128 1.24 -1.56 -27.01
CA GLU A 128 0.58 -0.46 -27.71
C GLU A 128 0.53 0.84 -26.89
N ALA A 129 0.79 0.80 -25.58
CA ALA A 129 0.74 1.92 -24.65
C ALA A 129 2.12 2.49 -24.27
N LYS A 130 3.22 1.93 -24.82
CA LYS A 130 4.60 2.31 -24.43
C LYS A 130 5.00 3.72 -24.87
N PHE A 131 4.45 4.23 -25.98
CA PHE A 131 4.85 5.50 -26.58
C PHE A 131 3.72 6.53 -26.62
N PHE A 132 4.10 7.80 -26.72
CA PHE A 132 3.18 8.95 -26.79
C PHE A 132 2.12 8.94 -25.67
N LYS A 133 2.48 8.50 -24.46
CA LYS A 133 1.59 8.33 -23.29
C LYS A 133 0.52 9.44 -23.11
N PRO A 134 0.84 10.75 -23.24
CA PRO A 134 -0.17 11.80 -23.11
C PRO A 134 -1.28 11.81 -24.18
N TRP A 135 -1.03 11.20 -25.35
CA TRP A 135 -1.97 11.13 -26.48
C TRP A 135 -2.36 9.69 -26.85
N ASN A 136 -1.93 8.71 -26.05
CA ASN A 136 -2.16 7.31 -26.32
C ASN A 136 -3.36 6.80 -25.51
N ARG A 137 -4.46 6.49 -26.20
CA ARG A 137 -5.69 6.02 -25.55
C ARG A 137 -5.49 4.75 -24.72
N ALA A 138 -4.70 3.79 -25.22
CA ALA A 138 -4.41 2.55 -24.49
C ALA A 138 -3.65 2.82 -23.18
N TYR A 139 -2.73 3.79 -23.18
CA TYR A 139 -2.08 4.23 -21.96
C TYR A 139 -3.05 4.88 -20.97
N GLN A 140 -3.91 5.78 -21.46
CA GLN A 140 -4.89 6.45 -20.61
C GLN A 140 -5.85 5.43 -19.95
N ASP A 141 -6.36 4.46 -20.71
CA ASP A 141 -7.22 3.41 -20.19
C ASP A 141 -6.49 2.51 -19.18
N TRP A 142 -5.23 2.13 -19.46
CA TRP A 142 -4.39 1.36 -18.54
C TRP A 142 -4.15 2.11 -17.23
N ALA A 143 -3.82 3.40 -17.29
CA ALA A 143 -3.56 4.23 -16.12
C ALA A 143 -4.81 4.51 -15.27
N VAL A 144 -5.99 4.62 -15.90
CA VAL A 144 -7.28 4.63 -15.18
C VAL A 144 -7.49 3.30 -14.45
N GLY A 145 -7.23 2.17 -15.12
CA GLY A 145 -7.30 0.82 -14.54
C GLY A 145 -6.35 0.65 -13.35
N MET A 146 -5.13 1.18 -13.46
CA MET A 146 -4.14 1.21 -12.38
C MET A 146 -4.56 2.09 -11.20
N GLY A 147 -5.56 2.94 -11.38
CA GLY A 147 -6.00 3.87 -10.34
C GLY A 147 -4.99 4.99 -10.13
N PHE A 148 -4.36 5.49 -11.20
CA PHE A 148 -3.58 6.74 -11.17
C PHE A 148 -4.52 7.96 -11.25
N TYR A 149 -5.52 7.90 -12.12
CA TYR A 149 -6.59 8.90 -12.25
C TYR A 149 -7.92 8.21 -12.57
N ASP A 150 -9.03 8.97 -12.57
CA ASP A 150 -10.38 8.41 -12.65
C ASP A 150 -10.96 8.39 -14.07
N THR A 151 -10.51 9.28 -14.96
CA THR A 151 -10.92 9.34 -16.36
C THR A 151 -9.72 9.66 -17.26
N PRO A 152 -9.73 9.21 -18.54
CA PRO A 152 -8.76 9.63 -19.54
C PRO A 152 -8.68 11.16 -19.74
#